data_AF-A0A9W9PJK3-F1
#
_entry.id   AF-A0A9W9PJK3-F1
#
_cell.length_a   1.000
_cell.length_b   1.000
_cell.length_c   1.000
_cell.angle_alpha   90.00
_cell.angle_beta   90.00
_cell.angle_gamma   90.00
#
_symmetry.space_group_name_H-M   'P 1'
#
loop_
_entity.id
_entity.type
_entity.pdbx_description
1 polymer ?
#
loop_
_entity_poly.entity_id
_entity_poly.type
_entity_poly.pdbx_seq_one_letter_code
_entity_poly.pdbx_strand_id
1 'polypeptide(L)'
;MALVSGPGRAGGATSDQELHTQKHITYITKLDTVRASFQSYFEAFIDYELEYWLTEHLRLNGVYWGLTALHLLGAPEALPRQSTIDFVLSCQKENGGFGAAPGHDAHMLYTVSAVQILVTVDALDELEAKGKGAQNGKGGIQKVGSFIASLQNEEGCFMGDEWGETDTRFLYGALNALSLLRLMDLVDVPKAVSYVQSCENLDGAYGVTPGAESHAGQVFTCIGALSIAGRLDLINKDRLGAWLSERQVDKGGFNGRPEKLPDSCYAWWVGSSLAMIDRLHWIDGQKLAGFVLQCQDPNAGGFADRPGNMVDVYHTHFGLAGLSLLKFEGLEEIDPV
;
A
#
# COMPACT_ATOMS: atom_id res chain seq x y z
N MET A 1 3.56 18.34 1.01
CA MET A 1 3.69 16.87 1.04
C MET A 1 5.05 16.40 0.54
N ALA A 2 5.90 16.00 1.48
CA ALA A 2 7.10 15.17 1.28
C ALA A 2 6.93 13.85 2.06
N LEU A 3 5.80 13.16 1.87
CA LEU A 3 5.39 12.01 2.69
C LEU A 3 6.15 10.73 2.31
N VAL A 4 7.48 10.70 2.27
CA VAL A 4 8.19 9.49 1.81
C VAL A 4 9.29 9.06 2.76
N SER A 5 10.27 9.91 2.99
CA SER A 5 11.41 9.63 3.86
C SER A 5 11.65 10.79 4.81
N GLY A 6 12.07 10.47 6.02
CA GLY A 6 12.42 11.46 7.03
C GLY A 6 13.42 10.88 8.03
N PRO A 7 13.96 11.70 8.92
CA PRO A 7 14.97 11.26 9.87
C PRO A 7 14.37 10.26 10.86
N GLY A 8 15.15 9.24 11.20
CA GLY A 8 14.80 8.25 12.21
C GLY A 8 15.47 6.91 11.94
N ARG A 9 15.74 6.17 13.02
CA ARG A 9 16.36 4.86 12.95
C ARG A 9 15.63 3.93 13.91
N ALA A 10 15.18 2.81 13.37
CA ALA A 10 14.56 1.77 14.18
C ALA A 10 15.45 1.39 15.37
N GLY A 11 14.80 1.02 16.47
CA GLY A 11 15.47 0.59 17.69
C GLY A 11 16.43 -0.58 17.48
N GLY A 12 17.20 -0.88 18.53
CA GLY A 12 18.04 -2.07 18.57
C GLY A 12 17.24 -3.35 18.86
N ALA A 13 17.94 -4.44 19.19
CA ALA A 13 17.31 -5.74 19.50
C ALA A 13 16.39 -5.73 20.74
N THR A 14 16.38 -4.65 21.52
CA THR A 14 15.53 -4.49 22.72
C THR A 14 14.37 -3.57 22.40
N SER A 15 13.14 -4.10 22.47
CA SER A 15 11.88 -3.34 22.43
C SER A 15 11.22 -3.41 23.81
N ASP A 16 10.61 -2.32 24.24
CA ASP A 16 9.77 -2.24 25.45
C ASP A 16 8.38 -2.88 25.25
N GLN A 17 8.11 -3.39 24.04
CA GLN A 17 6.83 -3.97 23.62
C GLN A 17 5.66 -2.97 23.65
N GLU A 18 5.95 -1.67 23.64
CA GLU A 18 4.95 -0.61 23.54
C GLU A 18 4.90 -0.03 22.13
N LEU A 19 3.71 0.43 21.71
CA LEU A 19 3.54 1.20 20.48
C LEU A 19 3.63 2.69 20.80
N HIS A 20 4.61 3.39 20.23
CA HIS A 20 4.79 4.82 20.49
C HIS A 20 3.92 5.71 19.59
N THR A 21 2.59 5.54 19.69
CA THR A 21 1.56 6.21 18.85
C THR A 21 1.84 7.68 18.56
N GLN A 22 2.06 8.49 19.61
CA GLN A 22 2.27 9.94 19.45
C GLN A 22 3.55 10.27 18.65
N LYS A 23 4.58 9.41 18.73
CA LYS A 23 5.82 9.56 17.96
C LYS A 23 5.56 9.31 16.48
N HIS A 24 4.81 8.26 16.14
CA HIS A 24 4.47 7.95 14.74
C HIS A 24 3.56 9.03 14.11
N ILE A 25 2.58 9.56 14.85
CA ILE A 25 1.77 10.70 14.38
C ILE A 25 2.68 11.90 14.08
N THR A 26 3.57 12.24 15.03
CA THR A 26 4.51 13.36 14.87
C THR A 26 5.45 13.15 13.68
N TYR A 27 5.94 11.93 13.48
CA TYR A 27 6.77 11.56 12.33
C TYR A 27 6.05 11.83 11.01
N ILE A 28 4.83 11.30 10.83
CA ILE A 28 4.06 11.44 9.59
C ILE A 28 3.72 12.92 9.31
N THR A 29 3.27 13.67 10.31
CA THR A 29 2.93 15.10 10.13
C THR A 29 4.16 15.94 9.79
N LYS A 30 5.34 15.61 10.33
CA LYS A 30 6.58 16.31 9.98
C LYS A 30 6.96 16.07 8.53
N LEU A 31 6.78 14.86 8.00
CA LEU A 31 7.06 14.58 6.58
C LEU A 31 6.29 15.51 5.63
N ASP A 32 5.11 16.00 6.01
CA ASP A 32 4.39 16.97 5.17
C ASP A 32 5.07 18.35 5.12
N THR A 33 5.71 18.76 6.22
CA THR A 33 6.19 20.13 6.47
C THR A 33 7.71 20.31 6.37
N VAL A 34 8.48 19.21 6.28
CA VAL A 34 9.96 19.18 6.29
C VAL A 34 10.62 20.13 5.29
N ARG A 35 10.05 20.34 4.09
CA ARG A 35 10.63 21.28 3.10
C ARG A 35 10.69 22.73 3.60
N ALA A 36 9.76 23.15 4.47
CA ALA A 36 9.72 24.51 5.01
C ALA A 36 10.72 24.72 6.16
N SER A 37 11.18 23.66 6.84
CA SER A 37 11.97 23.77 8.07
C SER A 37 13.49 23.85 7.86
N PHE A 38 14.02 23.47 6.70
CA PHE A 38 15.47 23.36 6.48
C PHE A 38 16.13 24.56 5.76
N GLN A 39 15.40 25.65 5.54
CA GLN A 39 15.92 26.83 4.84
C GLN A 39 17.08 27.54 5.56
N SER A 40 17.42 27.14 6.79
CA SER A 40 18.41 27.78 7.66
C SER A 40 19.76 27.05 7.81
N TYR A 41 19.92 25.81 7.32
CA TYR A 41 21.18 25.04 7.46
C TYR A 41 21.63 24.47 6.12
N PHE A 42 22.66 25.05 5.51
CA PHE A 42 23.06 24.81 4.11
C PHE A 42 23.37 23.34 3.76
N GLU A 43 24.07 22.59 4.63
CA GLU A 43 24.43 21.19 4.36
C GLU A 43 23.23 20.25 4.54
N ALA A 44 22.50 20.36 5.65
CA ALA A 44 21.27 19.60 5.86
C ALA A 44 20.22 19.90 4.77
N PHE A 45 20.14 21.15 4.31
CA PHE A 45 19.24 21.56 3.24
C PHE A 45 19.49 20.80 1.93
N ILE A 46 20.75 20.60 1.53
CA ILE A 46 21.10 19.90 0.29
C ILE A 46 20.68 18.42 0.36
N ASP A 47 20.98 17.75 1.47
CA ASP A 47 20.64 16.33 1.64
C ASP A 47 19.12 16.11 1.63
N TYR A 48 18.36 16.94 2.36
CA TYR A 48 16.89 16.85 2.38
C TYR A 48 16.24 17.24 1.05
N GLU A 49 16.79 18.23 0.35
CA GLU A 49 16.29 18.60 -0.98
C GLU A 49 16.53 17.46 -1.97
N LEU A 50 17.70 16.81 -1.92
CA LEU A 50 17.99 15.65 -2.75
C LEU A 50 17.05 14.47 -2.44
N GLU A 51 16.89 14.09 -1.17
CA GLU A 51 15.97 13.02 -0.76
C GLU A 51 14.52 13.31 -1.18
N TYR A 52 14.10 14.57 -1.07
CA TYR A 52 12.80 15.01 -1.57
C TYR A 52 12.66 14.68 -3.05
N TRP A 53 13.58 15.12 -3.90
CA TRP A 53 13.47 14.89 -5.35
C TRP A 53 13.63 13.40 -5.72
N LEU A 54 14.50 12.66 -5.04
CA LEU A 54 14.69 11.21 -5.25
C LEU A 54 13.43 10.41 -4.96
N THR A 55 12.54 10.92 -4.11
CA THR A 55 11.29 10.26 -3.71
C THR A 55 10.04 10.81 -4.39
N GLU A 56 10.19 11.76 -5.31
CA GLU A 56 9.03 12.39 -5.97
C GLU A 56 8.20 11.39 -6.79
N HIS A 57 8.88 10.44 -7.43
CA HIS A 57 8.28 9.39 -8.26
C HIS A 57 7.36 8.42 -7.49
N LEU A 58 7.24 8.56 -6.16
CA LEU A 58 6.33 7.75 -5.35
C LEU A 58 5.54 8.59 -4.34
N ARG A 59 5.48 9.92 -4.54
CA ARG A 59 4.90 10.88 -3.59
C ARG A 59 3.44 10.60 -3.28
N LEU A 60 2.61 10.39 -4.30
CA LEU A 60 1.17 10.16 -4.12
C LEU A 60 0.90 8.85 -3.36
N ASN A 61 1.70 7.81 -3.58
CA ASN A 61 1.63 6.60 -2.74
C ASN A 61 2.06 6.90 -1.30
N GLY A 62 3.08 7.75 -1.12
CA GLY A 62 3.48 8.29 0.19
C GLY A 62 2.34 8.98 0.94
N VAL A 63 1.50 9.74 0.23
CA VAL A 63 0.28 10.33 0.81
C VAL A 63 -0.68 9.27 1.30
N TYR A 64 -0.93 8.23 0.48
CA TYR A 64 -1.80 7.12 0.86
C TYR A 64 -1.27 6.38 2.10
N TRP A 65 0.03 6.06 2.15
CA TRP A 65 0.65 5.38 3.28
C TRP A 65 0.56 6.21 4.56
N GLY A 66 0.91 7.50 4.49
CA GLY A 66 0.84 8.41 5.64
C GLY A 66 -0.59 8.62 6.15
N LEU A 67 -1.54 8.87 5.24
CA LEU A 67 -2.95 9.05 5.59
C LEU A 67 -3.53 7.80 6.23
N THR A 68 -3.32 6.63 5.64
CA THR A 68 -3.87 5.38 6.17
C THR A 68 -3.26 5.05 7.53
N ALA A 69 -1.95 5.26 7.71
CA ALA A 69 -1.30 5.12 9.01
C ALA A 69 -1.92 6.04 10.07
N LEU A 70 -2.26 7.28 9.73
CA LEU A 70 -2.91 8.22 10.65
C LEU A 70 -4.34 7.79 11.02
N HIS A 71 -5.09 7.21 10.08
CA HIS A 71 -6.39 6.62 10.37
C HIS A 71 -6.26 5.44 11.34
N LEU A 72 -5.28 4.54 11.14
CA LEU A 72 -5.02 3.41 12.05
C LEU A 72 -4.63 3.87 13.46
N LEU A 73 -3.94 5.01 13.57
CA LEU A 73 -3.53 5.61 14.84
C LEU A 73 -4.62 6.46 15.50
N GLY A 74 -5.84 6.52 14.94
CA GLY A 74 -6.95 7.33 15.46
C GLY A 74 -6.74 8.85 15.33
N ALA A 75 -5.88 9.29 14.42
CA ALA A 75 -5.52 10.70 14.22
C ALA A 75 -5.68 11.18 12.76
N PRO A 76 -6.83 10.95 12.09
CA PRO A 76 -7.02 11.28 10.67
C PRO A 76 -6.85 12.77 10.36
N GLU A 77 -7.21 13.65 11.31
CA GLU A 77 -7.11 15.11 11.17
C GLU A 77 -5.68 15.66 11.19
N ALA A 78 -4.67 14.81 11.42
CA ALA A 78 -3.27 15.22 11.45
C ALA A 78 -2.70 15.58 10.06
N LEU A 79 -3.38 15.18 8.97
CA LEU A 79 -3.15 15.69 7.62
C LEU A 79 -4.35 16.55 7.17
N PRO A 80 -4.12 17.78 6.69
CA PRO A 80 -5.23 18.64 6.26
C PRO A 80 -6.00 18.05 5.06
N ARG A 81 -7.30 17.75 5.26
CA ARG A 81 -8.17 17.16 4.24
C ARG A 81 -8.13 17.92 2.91
N GLN A 82 -8.36 19.23 2.92
CA GLN A 82 -8.46 20.01 1.67
C GLN A 82 -7.13 20.03 0.89
N SER A 83 -6.01 20.24 1.58
CA SER A 83 -4.69 20.22 0.95
C SER A 83 -4.34 18.85 0.38
N THR A 84 -4.80 17.78 1.03
CA THR A 84 -4.68 16.40 0.54
C THR A 84 -5.44 16.21 -0.77
N ILE A 85 -6.71 16.61 -0.81
CA ILE A 85 -7.55 16.53 -2.02
C ILE A 85 -6.95 17.35 -3.16
N ASP A 86 -6.56 18.60 -2.89
CA ASP A 86 -5.99 19.50 -3.90
C ASP A 86 -4.71 18.91 -4.51
N PHE A 87 -3.83 18.33 -3.70
CA PHE A 87 -2.64 17.64 -4.18
C PHE A 87 -2.99 16.43 -5.04
N VAL A 88 -3.88 15.54 -4.57
CA VAL A 88 -4.27 14.35 -5.33
C VAL A 88 -4.86 14.74 -6.70
N LEU A 89 -5.82 15.67 -6.73
CA LEU A 89 -6.44 16.11 -7.99
C LEU A 89 -5.45 16.81 -8.93
N SER A 90 -4.43 17.50 -8.39
CA SER A 90 -3.38 18.10 -9.21
C SER A 90 -2.53 17.06 -9.96
N CYS A 91 -2.48 15.82 -9.46
CA CYS A 91 -1.76 14.69 -10.07
C CYS A 91 -2.56 13.98 -11.18
N GLN A 92 -3.86 14.27 -11.33
CA GLN A 92 -4.68 13.66 -12.38
C GLN A 92 -4.24 14.12 -13.78
N LYS A 93 -4.42 13.27 -14.78
CA LYS A 93 -4.10 13.53 -16.20
C LYS A 93 -5.38 13.49 -17.05
N GLU A 94 -5.33 14.05 -18.26
CA GLU A 94 -6.49 14.14 -19.17
C GLU A 94 -7.04 12.78 -19.61
N ASN A 95 -6.22 11.73 -19.56
CA ASN A 95 -6.66 10.36 -19.84
C ASN A 95 -7.47 9.75 -18.69
N GLY A 96 -7.45 10.35 -17.50
CA GLY A 96 -8.19 9.93 -16.30
C GLY A 96 -7.31 9.40 -15.18
N GLY A 97 -6.13 8.86 -15.50
CA GLY A 97 -5.22 8.31 -14.52
C GLY A 97 -4.47 9.38 -13.72
N PHE A 98 -3.80 8.97 -12.66
CA PHE A 98 -2.99 9.83 -11.80
C PHE A 98 -1.51 9.49 -11.93
N GLY A 99 -0.67 10.52 -11.86
CA GLY A 99 0.79 10.37 -11.71
C GLY A 99 1.25 10.44 -10.26
N ALA A 100 2.53 10.16 -10.03
CA ALA A 100 3.12 10.15 -8.70
C ALA A 100 3.14 11.55 -8.03
N ALA A 101 3.26 12.59 -8.85
CA ALA A 101 3.27 14.00 -8.45
C ALA A 101 2.81 14.86 -9.65
N PRO A 102 2.53 16.16 -9.46
CA PRO A 102 2.13 17.03 -10.57
C PRO A 102 3.17 17.02 -11.69
N GLY A 103 2.71 16.81 -12.92
CA GLY A 103 3.58 16.73 -14.10
C GLY A 103 4.05 15.32 -14.46
N HIS A 104 3.99 14.35 -13.54
CA HIS A 104 4.36 12.95 -13.81
C HIS A 104 3.30 12.24 -14.67
N ASP A 105 3.69 11.11 -15.26
CA ASP A 105 2.82 10.33 -16.14
C ASP A 105 1.83 9.48 -15.36
N ALA A 106 0.68 9.22 -15.98
CA ALA A 106 -0.39 8.43 -15.37
C ALA A 106 0.04 6.97 -15.26
N HIS A 107 -0.20 6.35 -14.11
CA HIS A 107 0.11 4.94 -13.89
C HIS A 107 -0.92 4.30 -12.94
N MET A 108 -1.13 2.99 -13.09
CA MET A 108 -2.07 2.20 -12.27
C MET A 108 -1.81 2.39 -10.78
N LEU A 109 -0.56 2.23 -10.34
CA LEU A 109 -0.17 2.32 -8.93
C LEU A 109 -0.61 3.65 -8.27
N TYR A 110 -0.38 4.79 -8.92
CA TYR A 110 -0.75 6.09 -8.36
C TYR A 110 -2.26 6.33 -8.50
N THR A 111 -2.88 5.84 -9.57
CA THR A 111 -4.34 5.92 -9.75
C THR A 111 -5.09 5.22 -8.62
N VAL A 112 -4.61 4.05 -8.21
CA VAL A 112 -5.20 3.28 -7.11
C VAL A 112 -5.04 4.02 -5.78
N SER A 113 -3.82 4.46 -5.45
CA SER A 113 -3.58 5.27 -4.26
C SER A 113 -4.42 6.55 -4.23
N ALA A 114 -4.63 7.20 -5.38
CA ALA A 114 -5.48 8.39 -5.48
C ALA A 114 -6.94 8.07 -5.15
N VAL A 115 -7.48 7.00 -5.71
CA VAL A 115 -8.84 6.52 -5.40
C VAL A 115 -8.96 6.17 -3.92
N GLN A 116 -8.00 5.43 -3.37
CA GLN A 116 -8.00 5.06 -1.95
C GLN A 116 -7.96 6.30 -1.04
N ILE A 117 -7.09 7.27 -1.32
CA ILE A 117 -7.05 8.54 -0.57
C ILE A 117 -8.41 9.25 -0.63
N LEU A 118 -8.96 9.42 -1.83
CA LEU A 118 -10.22 10.15 -2.02
C LEU A 118 -11.40 9.45 -1.35
N VAL A 119 -11.44 8.12 -1.33
CA VAL A 119 -12.45 7.36 -0.57
C VAL A 119 -12.25 7.56 0.93
N THR A 120 -11.02 7.42 1.42
CA THR A 120 -10.69 7.54 2.85
C THR A 120 -11.07 8.91 3.43
N VAL A 121 -10.93 9.98 2.64
CA VAL A 121 -11.32 11.35 3.06
C VAL A 121 -12.73 11.78 2.60
N ASP A 122 -13.55 10.85 2.12
CA ASP A 122 -14.91 11.09 1.62
C ASP A 122 -14.97 12.23 0.59
N ALA A 123 -14.17 12.11 -0.48
CA ALA A 123 -13.92 13.15 -1.49
C ALA A 123 -14.19 12.71 -2.94
N LEU A 124 -15.03 11.69 -3.13
CA LEU A 124 -15.42 11.24 -4.48
C LEU A 124 -16.28 12.29 -5.19
N ASP A 125 -17.07 13.10 -4.47
CA ASP A 125 -17.83 14.20 -5.05
C ASP A 125 -16.92 15.30 -5.62
N GLU A 126 -15.81 15.60 -4.95
CA GLU A 126 -14.78 16.51 -5.46
C GLU A 126 -14.09 15.95 -6.71
N LEU A 127 -13.80 14.64 -6.75
CA LEU A 127 -13.29 13.99 -7.96
C LEU A 127 -14.30 14.11 -9.12
N GLU A 128 -15.56 13.81 -8.84
CA GLU A 128 -16.63 13.85 -9.85
C GLU A 128 -16.81 15.26 -10.42
N ALA A 129 -16.73 16.29 -9.57
CA ALA A 129 -16.94 17.69 -9.95
C ALA A 129 -15.72 18.37 -10.56
N LYS A 130 -14.52 18.09 -10.04
CA LYS A 130 -13.28 18.85 -10.33
C LYS A 130 -12.21 18.02 -11.05
N GLY A 131 -12.40 16.72 -11.20
CA GLY A 131 -11.46 15.84 -11.87
C GLY A 131 -11.19 16.28 -13.32
N LYS A 132 -9.96 16.08 -13.79
CA LYS A 132 -9.60 16.39 -15.18
C LYS A 132 -10.37 15.46 -16.13
N GLY A 133 -10.90 16.06 -17.19
CA GLY A 133 -11.79 15.37 -18.12
C GLY A 133 -13.27 15.33 -17.70
N ALA A 134 -13.65 15.92 -16.55
CA ALA A 134 -15.05 16.13 -16.21
C ALA A 134 -15.72 17.10 -17.20
N GLN A 135 -16.80 16.68 -17.85
CA GLN A 135 -17.58 17.51 -18.76
C GLN A 135 -18.76 18.13 -18.01
N ASN A 136 -18.92 19.46 -18.09
CA ASN A 136 -19.95 20.22 -17.37
C ASN A 136 -19.93 19.98 -15.84
N GLY A 137 -18.73 19.73 -15.28
CA GLY A 137 -18.55 19.48 -13.84
C GLY A 137 -19.03 18.10 -13.39
N LYS A 138 -19.05 17.10 -14.27
CA LYS A 138 -19.33 15.68 -13.97
C LYS A 138 -18.49 14.73 -14.83
N GLY A 139 -18.27 13.52 -14.34
CA GLY A 139 -17.62 12.42 -15.07
C GLY A 139 -16.18 12.14 -14.66
N GLY A 140 -15.65 12.79 -13.60
CA GLY A 140 -14.31 12.51 -13.10
C GLY A 140 -14.14 11.04 -12.66
N ILE A 141 -15.13 10.48 -11.97
CA ILE A 141 -15.12 9.07 -11.54
C ILE A 141 -15.12 8.14 -12.75
N GLN A 142 -16.03 8.38 -13.70
CA GLN A 142 -16.13 7.59 -14.93
C GLN A 142 -14.82 7.65 -15.73
N LYS A 143 -14.15 8.80 -15.75
CA LYS A 143 -12.87 8.99 -16.46
C LYS A 143 -11.75 8.15 -15.85
N VAL A 144 -11.67 8.07 -14.53
CA VAL A 144 -10.75 7.15 -13.82
C VAL A 144 -11.07 5.70 -14.20
N GLY A 145 -12.34 5.31 -14.13
CA GLY A 145 -12.77 3.96 -14.51
C GLY A 145 -12.41 3.61 -15.96
N SER A 146 -12.61 4.53 -16.90
CA SER A 146 -12.23 4.34 -18.31
C SER A 146 -10.72 4.23 -18.52
N PHE A 147 -9.90 4.98 -17.76
CA PHE A 147 -8.44 4.80 -17.79
C PHE A 147 -8.06 3.38 -17.35
N ILE A 148 -8.55 2.94 -16.20
CA ILE A 148 -8.26 1.60 -15.67
C ILE A 148 -8.71 0.51 -16.65
N ALA A 149 -9.94 0.62 -17.18
CA ALA A 149 -10.49 -0.35 -18.11
C ALA A 149 -9.69 -0.44 -19.42
N SER A 150 -9.13 0.68 -19.89
CA SER A 150 -8.29 0.70 -21.09
C SER A 150 -6.96 -0.04 -20.94
N LEU A 151 -6.54 -0.34 -19.71
CA LEU A 151 -5.30 -1.06 -19.42
C LEU A 151 -5.49 -2.58 -19.31
N GLN A 152 -6.72 -3.08 -19.39
CA GLN A 152 -6.95 -4.52 -19.44
C GLN A 152 -6.56 -5.09 -20.82
N ASN A 153 -5.72 -6.12 -20.82
CA ASN A 153 -5.25 -6.75 -22.05
C ASN A 153 -6.11 -7.96 -22.49
N GLU A 154 -5.75 -8.55 -23.63
CA GLU A 154 -6.45 -9.71 -24.20
C GLU A 154 -6.27 -11.01 -23.40
N GLU A 155 -5.40 -11.04 -22.40
CA GLU A 155 -5.22 -12.17 -21.49
C GLU A 155 -6.00 -12.00 -20.19
N GLY A 156 -6.58 -10.81 -19.94
CA GLY A 156 -7.27 -10.45 -18.71
C GLY A 156 -6.37 -9.85 -17.63
N CYS A 157 -5.07 -9.73 -17.88
CA CYS A 157 -4.16 -8.96 -17.03
C CYS A 157 -4.34 -7.46 -17.27
N PHE A 158 -3.69 -6.65 -16.43
CA PHE A 158 -3.66 -5.21 -16.56
C PHE A 158 -2.23 -4.71 -16.74
N MET A 159 -2.09 -3.73 -17.61
CA MET A 159 -0.85 -2.98 -17.77
C MET A 159 -0.74 -1.88 -16.72
N GLY A 160 0.49 -1.51 -16.35
CA GLY A 160 0.75 -0.39 -15.45
C GLY A 160 0.40 0.96 -16.07
N ASP A 161 0.69 1.10 -17.36
CA ASP A 161 0.44 2.27 -18.19
C ASP A 161 0.50 1.89 -19.69
N GLU A 162 0.65 2.89 -20.57
CA GLU A 162 0.74 2.71 -22.02
C GLU A 162 2.00 1.97 -22.52
N TRP A 163 3.00 1.75 -21.67
CA TRP A 163 4.27 1.11 -22.03
C TRP A 163 4.24 -0.42 -21.87
N GLY A 164 3.15 -0.97 -21.34
CA GLY A 164 2.81 -2.39 -21.49
C GLY A 164 3.43 -3.35 -20.47
N GLU A 165 4.02 -2.87 -19.37
CA GLU A 165 4.38 -3.76 -18.25
C GLU A 165 3.11 -4.39 -17.68
N THR A 166 3.05 -5.72 -17.60
CA THR A 166 1.97 -6.48 -16.97
C THR A 166 2.42 -7.08 -15.64
N ASP A 167 1.60 -6.94 -14.60
CA ASP A 167 1.87 -7.51 -13.29
C ASP A 167 0.55 -7.75 -12.54
N THR A 168 0.46 -8.85 -11.79
CA THR A 168 -0.61 -9.09 -10.81
C THR A 168 -0.89 -7.91 -9.86
N ARG A 169 0.10 -7.06 -9.56
CA ARG A 169 -0.07 -5.80 -8.81
C ARG A 169 -1.03 -4.84 -9.50
N PHE A 170 -0.94 -4.71 -10.82
CA PHE A 170 -1.82 -3.83 -11.60
C PHE A 170 -3.22 -4.41 -11.72
N LEU A 171 -3.33 -5.74 -11.82
CA LEU A 171 -4.61 -6.44 -11.81
C LEU A 171 -5.36 -6.22 -10.48
N TYR A 172 -4.68 -6.45 -9.35
CA TYR A 172 -5.25 -6.14 -8.04
C TYR A 172 -5.63 -4.67 -7.93
N GLY A 173 -4.73 -3.77 -8.32
CA GLY A 173 -4.98 -2.34 -8.32
C GLY A 173 -6.23 -1.95 -9.11
N ALA A 174 -6.39 -2.49 -10.31
CA ALA A 174 -7.55 -2.23 -11.15
C ALA A 174 -8.86 -2.66 -10.47
N LEU A 175 -8.92 -3.89 -9.95
CA LEU A 175 -10.14 -4.38 -9.27
C LEU A 175 -10.40 -3.62 -7.95
N ASN A 176 -9.35 -3.27 -7.20
CA ASN A 176 -9.47 -2.50 -5.97
C ASN A 176 -10.12 -1.14 -6.26
N ALA A 177 -9.52 -0.35 -7.15
CA ALA A 177 -10.04 0.97 -7.50
C ALA A 177 -11.43 0.92 -8.15
N LEU A 178 -11.68 -0.01 -9.08
CA LEU A 178 -13.00 -0.15 -9.71
C LEU A 178 -14.08 -0.59 -8.73
N SER A 179 -13.76 -1.44 -7.75
CA SER A 179 -14.70 -1.85 -6.71
C SER A 179 -15.10 -0.67 -5.81
N LEU A 180 -14.12 0.14 -5.38
CA LEU A 180 -14.34 1.34 -4.58
C LEU A 180 -15.19 2.38 -5.32
N LEU A 181 -14.97 2.52 -6.64
CA LEU A 181 -15.74 3.43 -7.51
C LEU A 181 -17.08 2.83 -7.99
N ARG A 182 -17.36 1.56 -7.71
CA ARG A 182 -18.54 0.81 -8.19
C ARG A 182 -18.64 0.73 -9.72
N LEU A 183 -17.50 0.50 -10.38
CA LEU A 183 -17.34 0.44 -11.83
C LEU A 183 -16.73 -0.90 -12.32
N MET A 184 -16.92 -1.97 -11.56
CA MET A 184 -16.39 -3.31 -11.90
C MET A 184 -16.94 -3.85 -13.24
N ASP A 185 -18.09 -3.34 -13.70
CA ASP A 185 -18.72 -3.70 -14.97
C ASP A 185 -17.96 -3.17 -16.21
N LEU A 186 -16.97 -2.27 -16.02
CA LEU A 186 -16.16 -1.75 -17.11
C LEU A 186 -15.08 -2.73 -17.61
N VAL A 187 -14.83 -3.83 -16.89
CA VAL A 187 -13.76 -4.78 -17.18
C VAL A 187 -14.25 -6.22 -17.22
N ASP A 188 -13.51 -7.08 -17.90
CA ASP A 188 -13.78 -8.52 -17.93
C ASP A 188 -13.22 -9.18 -16.66
N VAL A 189 -14.02 -9.16 -15.59
CA VAL A 189 -13.67 -9.76 -14.29
C VAL A 189 -13.43 -11.28 -14.41
N PRO A 190 -14.27 -12.09 -15.10
CA PRO A 190 -13.99 -13.51 -15.30
C PRO A 190 -12.62 -13.80 -15.91
N LYS A 191 -12.19 -12.97 -16.87
CA LYS A 191 -10.89 -13.12 -17.52
C LYS A 191 -9.73 -12.73 -16.60
N ALA A 192 -9.89 -11.66 -15.81
CA ALA A 192 -8.93 -11.31 -14.76
C ALA A 192 -8.78 -12.43 -13.73
N VAL A 193 -9.88 -13.05 -13.29
CA VAL A 193 -9.87 -14.22 -12.40
C VAL A 193 -9.12 -15.39 -13.05
N SER A 194 -9.40 -15.69 -14.32
CA SER A 194 -8.70 -16.75 -15.05
C SER A 194 -7.19 -16.49 -15.17
N TYR A 195 -6.77 -15.22 -15.33
CA TYR A 195 -5.36 -14.85 -15.33
C TYR A 195 -4.71 -15.05 -13.98
N VAL A 196 -5.38 -14.67 -12.87
CA VAL A 196 -4.85 -14.93 -11.52
C VAL A 196 -4.66 -16.42 -11.27
N GLN A 197 -5.60 -17.28 -11.71
CA GLN A 197 -5.45 -18.73 -11.58
C GLN A 197 -4.25 -19.28 -12.34
N SER A 198 -3.89 -18.71 -13.50
CA SER A 198 -2.71 -19.16 -14.24
C SER A 198 -1.38 -18.72 -13.61
N CYS A 199 -1.41 -17.79 -12.65
CA CYS A 199 -0.27 -17.41 -11.83
C CYS A 199 -0.03 -18.32 -10.61
N GLU A 200 -0.93 -19.26 -10.30
CA GLU A 200 -0.74 -20.21 -9.20
C GLU A 200 0.39 -21.20 -9.51
N ASN A 201 1.31 -21.37 -8.56
CA ASN A 201 2.45 -22.27 -8.66
C ASN A 201 2.23 -23.61 -7.96
N LEU A 202 3.19 -24.53 -8.12
CA LEU A 202 3.20 -25.84 -7.46
C LEU A 202 3.30 -25.80 -5.93
N ASP A 203 3.55 -24.65 -5.33
CA ASP A 203 3.51 -24.45 -3.89
C ASP A 203 2.18 -23.86 -3.42
N GLY A 204 1.23 -23.60 -4.33
CA GLY A 204 -0.06 -22.99 -4.06
C GLY A 204 -0.01 -21.47 -3.91
N ALA A 205 1.17 -20.86 -4.07
CA ALA A 205 1.38 -19.41 -4.01
C ALA A 205 1.45 -18.81 -5.43
N TYR A 206 1.60 -17.49 -5.50
CA TYR A 206 1.46 -16.72 -6.75
C TYR A 206 2.69 -15.87 -7.05
N GLY A 207 3.01 -15.77 -8.34
CA GLY A 207 4.06 -14.91 -8.88
C GLY A 207 3.51 -13.70 -9.64
N VAL A 208 4.42 -12.89 -10.20
CA VAL A 208 4.11 -11.67 -10.97
C VAL A 208 3.28 -11.94 -12.23
N THR A 209 3.51 -13.10 -12.85
CA THR A 209 2.94 -13.55 -14.13
C THR A 209 2.99 -15.08 -14.16
N PRO A 210 2.28 -15.79 -15.06
CA PRO A 210 2.31 -17.25 -15.12
C PRO A 210 3.73 -17.80 -15.22
N GLY A 211 4.07 -18.72 -14.30
CA GLY A 211 5.39 -19.35 -14.20
C GLY A 211 6.46 -18.52 -13.46
N ALA A 212 6.14 -17.30 -12.99
CA ALA A 212 7.05 -16.54 -12.13
C ALA A 212 7.09 -17.11 -10.71
N GLU A 213 8.22 -16.94 -10.02
CA GLU A 213 8.42 -17.39 -8.64
C GLU A 213 7.39 -16.81 -7.66
N SER A 214 6.94 -17.64 -6.73
CA SER A 214 6.04 -17.25 -5.66
C SER A 214 6.65 -16.19 -4.74
N HIS A 215 5.90 -15.11 -4.48
CA HIS A 215 6.34 -14.01 -3.63
C HIS A 215 5.17 -13.44 -2.81
N ALA A 216 5.38 -13.16 -1.52
CA ALA A 216 4.32 -12.76 -0.61
C ALA A 216 3.55 -11.50 -1.06
N GLY A 217 4.23 -10.54 -1.70
CA GLY A 217 3.55 -9.36 -2.27
C GLY A 217 2.59 -9.72 -3.41
N GLN A 218 2.95 -10.70 -4.24
CA GLN A 218 2.15 -11.16 -5.39
C GLN A 218 1.03 -12.11 -4.93
N VAL A 219 1.29 -12.85 -3.87
CA VAL A 219 0.27 -13.61 -3.16
C VAL A 219 -0.81 -12.67 -2.63
N PHE A 220 -0.43 -11.58 -1.95
CA PHE A 220 -1.39 -10.57 -1.49
C PHE A 220 -2.25 -10.03 -2.64
N THR A 221 -1.63 -9.60 -3.74
CA THR A 221 -2.38 -9.00 -4.86
C THR A 221 -3.31 -10.02 -5.52
N CYS A 222 -2.87 -11.26 -5.73
CA CYS A 222 -3.70 -12.31 -6.31
C CYS A 222 -4.91 -12.66 -5.44
N ILE A 223 -4.69 -12.85 -4.13
CA ILE A 223 -5.78 -13.18 -3.20
C ILE A 223 -6.71 -11.99 -3.02
N GLY A 224 -6.18 -10.76 -2.91
CA GLY A 224 -6.98 -9.54 -2.84
C GLY A 224 -7.88 -9.38 -4.07
N ALA A 225 -7.36 -9.62 -5.26
CA ALA A 225 -8.13 -9.61 -6.50
C ALA A 225 -9.24 -10.68 -6.50
N LEU A 226 -8.94 -11.90 -6.04
CA LEU A 226 -9.94 -12.97 -5.91
C LEU A 226 -10.98 -12.66 -4.81
N SER A 227 -10.59 -12.00 -3.73
CA SER A 227 -11.49 -11.56 -2.66
C SER A 227 -12.51 -10.55 -3.20
N ILE A 228 -12.03 -9.50 -3.88
CA ILE A 228 -12.87 -8.48 -4.53
C ILE A 228 -13.81 -9.12 -5.56
N ALA A 229 -13.33 -10.10 -6.32
CA ALA A 229 -14.13 -10.82 -7.31
C ALA A 229 -15.12 -11.84 -6.69
N GLY A 230 -15.08 -12.06 -5.37
CA GLY A 230 -15.90 -13.07 -4.68
C GLY A 230 -15.53 -14.51 -5.06
N ARG A 231 -14.26 -14.75 -5.42
CA ARG A 231 -13.74 -16.01 -5.97
C ARG A 231 -12.67 -16.70 -5.11
N LEU A 232 -12.70 -16.48 -3.80
CA LEU A 232 -11.83 -17.21 -2.85
C LEU A 232 -12.10 -18.73 -2.84
N ASP A 233 -13.21 -19.20 -3.43
CA ASP A 233 -13.52 -20.62 -3.66
C ASP A 233 -12.49 -21.33 -4.56
N LEU A 234 -11.75 -20.56 -5.37
CA LEU A 234 -10.74 -21.09 -6.29
C LEU A 234 -9.41 -21.43 -5.62
N ILE A 235 -9.20 -21.00 -4.37
CA ILE A 235 -7.93 -21.11 -3.69
C ILE A 235 -7.93 -22.38 -2.83
N ASN A 236 -6.87 -23.18 -2.96
CA ASN A 236 -6.57 -24.18 -1.94
C ASN A 236 -6.01 -23.47 -0.68
N LYS A 237 -6.91 -23.04 0.19
CA LYS A 237 -6.59 -22.26 1.40
C LYS A 237 -5.55 -22.92 2.29
N ASP A 238 -5.58 -24.24 2.46
CA ASP A 238 -4.63 -24.93 3.36
C ASP A 238 -3.22 -25.04 2.74
N ARG A 239 -3.12 -25.30 1.43
CA ARG A 239 -1.84 -25.36 0.73
C ARG A 239 -1.14 -24.01 0.75
N LEU A 240 -1.88 -22.97 0.36
CA LEU A 240 -1.38 -21.59 0.40
C LEU A 240 -1.07 -21.15 1.84
N GLY A 241 -1.94 -21.49 2.79
CA GLY A 241 -1.75 -21.22 4.22
C GLY A 241 -0.44 -21.81 4.73
N ALA A 242 -0.08 -23.02 4.31
CA ALA A 242 1.18 -23.67 4.70
C ALA A 242 2.39 -22.91 4.13
N TRP A 243 2.34 -22.47 2.87
CA TRP A 243 3.43 -21.68 2.28
C TRP A 243 3.63 -20.34 3.01
N LEU A 244 2.52 -19.68 3.37
CA LEU A 244 2.49 -18.41 4.08
C LEU A 244 2.96 -18.53 5.53
N SER A 245 2.50 -19.54 6.28
CA SER A 245 2.90 -19.73 7.68
C SER A 245 4.40 -20.02 7.81
N GLU A 246 4.96 -20.76 6.84
CA GLU A 246 6.40 -21.04 6.77
C GLU A 246 7.26 -19.82 6.39
N ARG A 247 6.64 -18.65 6.14
CA ARG A 247 7.38 -17.38 6.03
C ARG A 247 7.84 -16.89 7.40
N GLN A 248 7.23 -17.33 8.51
CA GLN A 248 7.57 -16.85 9.84
C GLN A 248 8.93 -17.42 10.25
N VAL A 249 9.92 -16.55 10.46
CA VAL A 249 11.24 -16.99 10.94
C VAL A 249 11.23 -17.08 12.47
N ASP A 250 12.22 -17.76 13.05
CA ASP A 250 12.33 -17.99 14.51
C ASP A 250 12.16 -16.73 15.37
N LYS A 251 12.60 -15.58 14.84
CA LYS A 251 12.51 -14.26 15.49
C LYS A 251 11.14 -13.56 15.35
N GLY A 252 10.16 -14.20 14.72
CA GLY A 252 8.77 -13.73 14.63
C GLY A 252 8.39 -13.00 13.35
N GLY A 253 9.33 -12.32 12.69
CA GLY A 253 9.08 -11.62 11.43
C GLY A 253 8.83 -12.56 10.25
N PHE A 254 8.22 -12.03 9.19
CA PHE A 254 8.02 -12.75 7.94
C PHE A 254 9.05 -12.34 6.90
N ASN A 255 9.48 -13.29 6.05
CA ASN A 255 10.13 -12.98 4.78
C ASN A 255 9.14 -13.08 3.60
N GLY A 256 9.53 -12.54 2.45
CA GLY A 256 8.67 -12.54 1.26
C GLY A 256 8.68 -13.85 0.47
N ARG A 257 9.68 -14.69 0.69
CA ARG A 257 9.91 -15.98 0.02
C ARG A 257 11.02 -16.76 0.75
N PRO A 258 11.15 -18.09 0.53
CA PRO A 258 12.18 -18.91 1.17
C PRO A 258 13.59 -18.34 1.05
N GLU A 259 14.42 -18.58 2.07
CA GLU A 259 15.82 -18.18 2.15
C GLU A 259 16.09 -16.65 2.09
N LYS A 260 15.07 -15.82 2.34
CA LYS A 260 15.22 -14.37 2.49
C LYS A 260 15.09 -13.91 3.94
N LEU A 261 15.68 -12.75 4.22
CA LEU A 261 15.60 -12.11 5.52
C LEU A 261 14.17 -11.60 5.79
N PRO A 262 13.73 -11.57 7.06
CA PRO A 262 12.44 -11.00 7.40
C PRO A 262 12.43 -9.48 7.16
N ASP A 263 11.24 -8.92 6.97
CA ASP A 263 10.99 -7.50 6.74
C ASP A 263 9.62 -7.13 7.34
N SER A 264 9.52 -5.97 7.99
CA SER A 264 8.30 -5.52 8.66
C SER A 264 7.11 -5.36 7.71
N CYS A 265 7.32 -5.04 6.44
CA CYS A 265 6.22 -4.92 5.48
C CYS A 265 5.51 -6.26 5.22
N TYR A 266 6.20 -7.39 5.38
CA TYR A 266 5.58 -8.71 5.25
C TYR A 266 4.63 -9.04 6.41
N ALA A 267 4.67 -8.30 7.52
CA ALA A 267 3.61 -8.37 8.54
C ALA A 267 2.23 -8.07 7.92
N TRP A 268 2.18 -7.14 6.97
CA TRP A 268 1.01 -6.91 6.14
C TRP A 268 0.90 -7.97 5.05
N TRP A 269 1.84 -8.06 4.11
CA TRP A 269 1.66 -8.89 2.91
C TRP A 269 1.35 -10.37 3.19
N VAL A 270 2.01 -10.96 4.19
CA VAL A 270 1.74 -12.35 4.62
C VAL A 270 0.54 -12.40 5.55
N GLY A 271 0.45 -11.48 6.52
CA GLY A 271 -0.61 -11.45 7.53
C GLY A 271 -2.00 -11.25 6.93
N SER A 272 -2.16 -10.27 6.03
CA SER A 272 -3.42 -9.98 5.34
C SER A 272 -3.81 -11.13 4.41
N SER A 273 -2.83 -11.71 3.69
CA SER A 273 -3.05 -12.92 2.89
C SER A 273 -3.61 -14.06 3.71
N LEU A 274 -3.01 -14.36 4.88
CA LEU A 274 -3.51 -15.36 5.81
C LEU A 274 -4.89 -15.00 6.37
N ALA A 275 -5.17 -13.72 6.64
CA ALA A 275 -6.47 -13.26 7.11
C ALA A 275 -7.56 -13.49 6.05
N MET A 276 -7.33 -13.12 4.78
CA MET A 276 -8.27 -13.30 3.67
C MET A 276 -8.68 -14.77 3.45
N ILE A 277 -7.81 -15.73 3.79
CA ILE A 277 -8.09 -17.17 3.67
C ILE A 277 -8.45 -17.83 5.02
N ASP A 278 -8.72 -17.07 6.07
CA ASP A 278 -9.10 -17.57 7.40
C ASP A 278 -8.02 -18.45 8.06
N ARG A 279 -6.73 -18.12 7.87
CA ARG A 279 -5.56 -18.86 8.36
C ARG A 279 -4.59 -18.03 9.20
N LEU A 280 -4.96 -16.81 9.59
CA LEU A 280 -4.11 -15.96 10.45
C LEU A 280 -3.74 -16.63 11.78
N HIS A 281 -4.53 -17.58 12.28
CA HIS A 281 -4.25 -18.33 13.50
C HIS A 281 -3.13 -19.39 13.36
N TRP A 282 -2.53 -19.57 12.17
CA TRP A 282 -1.45 -20.54 11.93
C TRP A 282 -0.05 -20.01 12.29
N ILE A 283 0.06 -18.74 12.66
CA ILE A 283 1.32 -18.08 12.98
C ILE A 283 1.35 -17.64 14.44
N ASP A 284 2.54 -17.39 14.96
CA ASP A 284 2.72 -16.83 16.30
C ASP A 284 2.55 -15.30 16.25
N GLY A 285 1.33 -14.83 16.54
CA GLY A 285 0.98 -13.41 16.47
C GLY A 285 1.74 -12.56 17.48
N GLN A 286 2.08 -13.11 18.65
CA GLN A 286 2.84 -12.39 19.67
C GLN A 286 4.27 -12.14 19.22
N LYS A 287 4.93 -13.15 18.64
CA LYS A 287 6.27 -12.97 18.08
C LYS A 287 6.28 -12.01 16.89
N LEU A 288 5.25 -12.05 16.04
CA LEU A 288 5.16 -11.12 14.93
C LEU A 288 5.01 -9.67 15.42
N ALA A 289 4.10 -9.41 16.36
CA ALA A 289 3.96 -8.09 16.97
C ALA A 289 5.27 -7.63 17.61
N GLY A 290 5.95 -8.50 18.36
CA GLY A 290 7.25 -8.20 18.96
C GLY A 290 8.33 -7.83 17.94
N PHE A 291 8.38 -8.50 16.77
CA PHE A 291 9.30 -8.17 15.68
C PHE A 291 8.97 -6.80 15.06
N VAL A 292 7.70 -6.52 14.77
CA VAL A 292 7.28 -5.24 14.17
C VAL A 292 7.58 -4.08 15.12
N LEU A 293 7.32 -4.22 16.43
CA LEU A 293 7.64 -3.20 17.43
C LEU A 293 9.15 -2.95 17.59
N GLN A 294 10.02 -3.92 17.29
CA GLN A 294 11.47 -3.69 17.23
C GLN A 294 11.89 -2.86 16.00
N CYS A 295 11.05 -2.79 14.98
CA CYS A 295 11.31 -2.01 13.77
C CYS A 295 10.91 -0.54 13.91
N GLN A 296 10.32 -0.14 15.04
CA GLN A 296 9.92 1.25 15.29
C GLN A 296 11.10 2.10 15.81
N ASP A 297 11.12 3.40 15.52
CA ASP A 297 12.00 4.35 16.21
C ASP A 297 11.29 4.90 17.46
N PRO A 298 11.74 4.56 18.69
CA PRO A 298 11.08 4.99 19.92
C PRO A 298 11.23 6.48 20.23
N ASN A 299 12.18 7.16 19.58
CA ASN A 299 12.48 8.56 19.83
C ASN A 299 11.81 9.49 18.83
N ALA A 300 11.95 9.18 17.53
CA ALA A 300 11.51 10.02 16.42
C ALA A 300 10.20 9.55 15.77
N GLY A 301 9.79 8.30 15.97
CA GLY A 301 8.64 7.70 15.29
C GLY A 301 9.00 7.11 13.92
N GLY A 302 8.00 6.56 13.25
CA GLY A 302 8.18 5.72 12.06
C GLY A 302 8.64 4.29 12.34
N PHE A 303 8.54 3.43 11.32
CA PHE A 303 9.03 2.06 11.28
C PHE A 303 9.98 1.87 10.09
N ALA A 304 10.93 0.95 10.22
CA ALA A 304 11.84 0.51 9.17
C ALA A 304 11.50 -0.91 8.72
N ASP A 305 12.18 -1.40 7.68
CA ASP A 305 12.14 -2.81 7.25
C ASP A 305 12.62 -3.75 8.37
N ARG A 306 13.64 -3.33 9.13
CA ARG A 306 14.30 -4.13 10.17
C ARG A 306 14.79 -3.27 11.34
N PRO A 307 15.02 -3.89 12.52
CA PRO A 307 15.65 -3.20 13.64
C PRO A 307 17.01 -2.62 13.25
N GLY A 308 17.27 -1.37 13.64
CA GLY A 308 18.49 -0.64 13.32
C GLY A 308 18.59 -0.07 11.90
N ASN A 309 17.56 -0.18 11.05
CA ASN A 309 17.51 0.48 9.74
C ASN A 309 16.82 1.84 9.80
N MET A 310 16.90 2.60 8.70
CA MET A 310 16.23 3.90 8.58
C MET A 310 14.72 3.72 8.42
N VAL A 311 13.94 4.57 9.08
CA VAL A 311 12.48 4.52 9.00
C VAL A 311 11.95 5.22 7.75
N ASP A 312 10.83 4.74 7.24
CA ASP A 312 10.12 5.37 6.12
C ASP A 312 8.59 5.23 6.30
N VAL A 313 7.83 6.00 5.54
CA VAL A 313 6.36 5.97 5.67
C VAL A 313 5.75 4.64 5.19
N TYR A 314 6.42 3.92 4.28
CA TYR A 314 5.93 2.68 3.70
C TYR A 314 5.91 1.57 4.75
N HIS A 315 7.03 1.35 5.43
CA HIS A 315 7.13 0.40 6.54
C HIS A 315 6.35 0.88 7.76
N THR A 316 6.22 2.20 7.98
CA THR A 316 5.31 2.75 9.00
C THR A 316 3.87 2.30 8.75
N HIS A 317 3.37 2.49 7.52
CA HIS A 317 2.03 2.07 7.16
C HIS A 317 1.84 0.56 7.30
N PHE A 318 2.70 -0.26 6.70
CA PHE A 318 2.52 -1.71 6.70
C PHE A 318 2.82 -2.38 8.04
N GLY A 319 3.72 -1.80 8.85
CA GLY A 319 3.93 -2.23 10.23
C GLY A 319 2.69 -2.00 11.09
N LEU A 320 2.10 -0.81 11.02
CA LEU A 320 0.86 -0.48 11.74
C LEU A 320 -0.33 -1.33 11.25
N ALA A 321 -0.46 -1.52 9.93
CA ALA A 321 -1.48 -2.39 9.34
C ALA A 321 -1.35 -3.84 9.83
N GLY A 322 -0.12 -4.38 9.87
CA GLY A 322 0.16 -5.71 10.42
C GLY A 322 -0.19 -5.83 11.91
N LEU A 323 0.11 -4.82 12.72
CA LEU A 323 -0.29 -4.77 14.14
C LEU A 323 -1.82 -4.69 14.32
N SER A 324 -2.50 -3.90 13.48
CA SER A 324 -3.96 -3.77 13.48
C SER A 324 -4.64 -5.12 13.15
N LEU A 325 -4.13 -5.87 12.16
CA LEU A 325 -4.62 -7.23 11.87
C LEU A 325 -4.52 -8.18 13.06
N LEU A 326 -3.51 -8.01 13.91
CA LEU A 326 -3.32 -8.77 15.15
C LEU A 326 -4.16 -8.23 16.32
N LYS A 327 -4.98 -7.19 16.09
CA LYS A 327 -5.77 -6.50 17.11
C LYS A 327 -4.92 -5.94 18.26
N PHE A 328 -3.74 -5.42 17.93
CA PHE A 328 -2.89 -4.78 18.90
C PHE A 328 -3.59 -3.54 19.51
N GLU A 329 -3.47 -3.34 20.82
CA GLU A 329 -4.18 -2.28 21.53
C GLU A 329 -3.79 -0.88 21.01
N GLY A 330 -4.78 0.00 20.90
CA GLY A 330 -4.57 1.40 20.47
C GLY A 330 -4.51 1.62 18.96
N LEU A 331 -4.88 0.61 18.16
CA LEU A 331 -5.05 0.72 16.71
C LEU A 331 -6.50 0.48 16.30
N GLU A 332 -6.95 1.24 15.30
CA GLU A 332 -8.23 1.00 14.62
C GLU A 332 -8.17 -0.26 13.75
N GLU A 333 -9.33 -0.89 13.51
CA GLU A 333 -9.43 -2.08 12.66
C GLU A 333 -9.12 -1.76 11.18
N ILE A 334 -8.54 -2.75 10.49
CA ILE A 334 -8.22 -2.66 9.06
C ILE A 334 -8.84 -3.83 8.29
N ASP A 335 -9.34 -3.54 7.09
CA ASP A 335 -9.76 -4.57 6.13
C ASP A 335 -8.52 -5.22 5.51
N PRO A 336 -8.36 -6.56 5.52
CA PRO A 336 -7.21 -7.25 4.93
C PRO A 336 -7.17 -7.21 3.40
N VAL A 337 -8.21 -6.71 2.71
CA VAL A 337 -8.32 -6.63 1.25
C VAL A 337 -7.80 -5.31 0.71
#